data_AF-A0A7Y4WKE4-F1
#
_entry.id   AF-A0A7Y4WKE4-F1
#
_cell.length_a   1.000
_cell.length_b   1.000
_cell.length_c   1.000
_cell.angle_alpha   90.00
_cell.angle_beta   90.00
_cell.angle_gamma   90.00
#
_symmetry.space_group_name_H-M   'P 1'
#
loop_
_entity.id
_entity.type
_entity.pdbx_description
1 polymer ?
#
loop_
_entity_poly.entity_id
_entity_poly.type
_entity_poly.pdbx_seq_one_letter_code
_entity_poly.pdbx_strand_id
1 'polypeptide(L)'
;MLLVLVFPVVALVSVDAVAGEGTVDRLGSSLWWLVVLSFVVGLYCVLRLFNHSKDHNLFGEERPEVHVRRLRELGMLVESECRVRRAFAVESDNEGSQYVCELDDGSCLLLRGQFLWDYEHSWTRRGRRFPNTRFVLQEAARPRYVVGLVCLGEPFEPELVAPGFTGDESIDQELFVGEVTRSARPYEELRHQLLHERPLRSSEP
;
A
#
# COMPACT_ATOMS: atom_id res chain seq x y z
N MET A 1 -26.49 12.62 -11.04
CA MET A 1 -25.12 12.97 -11.48
C MET A 1 -24.99 12.79 -13.01
N LEU A 2 -25.87 13.42 -13.80
CA LEU A 2 -25.87 13.32 -15.28
C LEU A 2 -26.02 14.69 -15.97
N LEU A 3 -26.18 15.77 -15.19
CA LEU A 3 -26.58 17.09 -15.67
C LEU A 3 -25.39 18.03 -15.97
N VAL A 4 -24.18 17.69 -15.51
CA VAL A 4 -22.99 18.56 -15.61
C VAL A 4 -22.20 18.33 -16.91
N LEU A 5 -22.37 17.17 -17.57
CA LEU A 5 -21.68 16.85 -18.84
C LEU A 5 -22.45 17.28 -20.10
N VAL A 6 -23.74 17.62 -19.98
CA VAL A 6 -24.58 17.95 -21.15
C VAL A 6 -24.36 19.39 -21.62
N PHE A 7 -23.96 20.30 -20.73
CA PHE A 7 -23.82 21.72 -21.05
C PHE A 7 -22.68 22.08 -22.04
N PRO A 8 -21.46 21.51 -21.97
CA PRO A 8 -20.41 21.87 -22.91
C PRO A 8 -20.62 21.28 -24.32
N VAL A 9 -21.31 20.14 -24.45
CA VAL A 9 -21.52 19.48 -25.74
C VAL A 9 -22.59 20.20 -26.58
N VAL A 10 -23.66 20.70 -25.95
CA VAL A 10 -24.71 21.46 -26.65
C VAL A 10 -24.21 22.83 -27.11
N ALA A 11 -23.27 23.44 -26.38
CA ALA A 11 -22.62 24.68 -26.78
C ALA A 11 -21.72 24.50 -28.01
N LEU A 12 -21.03 23.36 -28.15
CA LEU A 12 -20.16 23.08 -29.30
C LEU A 12 -20.97 22.91 -30.60
N VAL A 13 -22.11 22.24 -30.54
CA VAL A 13 -22.95 21.94 -31.73
C VAL A 13 -23.71 23.18 -32.24
N SER A 14 -23.92 24.18 -31.39
CA SER A 14 -24.70 25.38 -31.76
C SER A 14 -23.87 26.46 -32.46
N VAL A 15 -22.54 26.42 -32.38
CA VAL A 15 -21.66 27.44 -32.97
C VAL A 15 -21.44 27.21 -34.47
N ASP A 16 -21.45 25.97 -34.95
CA ASP A 16 -21.29 25.65 -36.37
C ASP A 16 -22.54 25.97 -37.21
N ALA A 17 -23.72 26.04 -36.60
CA ALA A 17 -24.98 26.21 -37.34
C ALA A 17 -25.32 27.65 -37.74
N VAL A 18 -24.58 28.67 -37.25
CA VAL A 18 -24.96 30.09 -37.40
C VAL A 18 -23.85 30.98 -38.03
N ALA A 19 -22.71 30.43 -38.40
CA ALA A 19 -21.57 31.22 -38.89
C ALA A 19 -21.50 31.27 -40.43
N GLY A 20 -22.03 32.34 -41.03
CA GLY A 20 -21.74 32.72 -42.42
C GLY A 20 -20.29 33.22 -42.59
N GLU A 21 -19.67 32.86 -43.71
CA GLU A 21 -18.22 32.83 -44.03
C GLU A 21 -17.38 34.12 -43.86
N GLY A 22 -17.92 35.22 -43.31
CA GLY A 22 -17.22 36.52 -43.28
C GLY A 22 -17.01 37.18 -41.90
N THR A 23 -17.59 36.65 -40.82
CA THR A 23 -17.65 37.36 -39.51
C THR A 23 -17.02 36.58 -38.35
N VAL A 24 -16.35 35.46 -38.65
CA VAL A 24 -15.96 34.45 -37.65
C VAL A 24 -14.66 34.79 -36.92
N ASP A 25 -13.76 35.56 -37.53
CA ASP A 25 -12.40 35.72 -37.00
C ASP A 25 -12.29 36.65 -35.77
N ARG A 26 -13.18 37.64 -35.63
CA ARG A 26 -13.15 38.57 -34.48
C ARG A 26 -14.07 38.18 -33.33
N LEU A 27 -15.26 37.65 -33.61
CA LEU A 27 -16.21 37.21 -32.59
C LEU A 27 -15.89 35.81 -32.06
N GLY A 28 -15.32 34.92 -32.89
CA GLY A 28 -14.96 33.56 -32.50
C GLY A 28 -13.99 33.51 -31.32
N SER A 29 -12.96 34.36 -31.32
CA SER A 29 -11.94 34.38 -30.25
C SER A 29 -12.54 34.65 -28.86
N SER A 30 -13.49 35.60 -28.76
CA SER A 30 -14.13 35.95 -27.48
C SER A 30 -15.06 34.85 -26.94
N LEU A 31 -15.74 34.13 -27.85
CA LEU A 31 -16.64 33.03 -27.49
C LEU A 31 -15.85 31.81 -26.98
N TRP A 32 -14.69 31.52 -27.57
CA TRP A 32 -13.79 30.47 -27.09
C TRP A 32 -13.33 30.72 -25.65
N TRP A 33 -12.98 31.96 -25.30
CA TRP A 33 -12.60 32.30 -23.92
C TRP A 33 -13.75 32.09 -22.92
N LEU A 34 -15.00 32.31 -23.32
CA LEU A 34 -16.16 32.04 -22.46
C LEU A 34 -16.36 30.54 -22.21
N VAL A 35 -16.13 29.70 -23.22
CA VAL A 35 -16.17 28.24 -23.08
C VAL A 35 -15.06 27.75 -22.15
N VAL A 36 -13.83 28.23 -22.35
CA VAL A 36 -12.69 27.90 -21.48
C VAL A 36 -12.94 28.38 -20.05
N LEU A 37 -13.41 29.61 -19.88
CA LEU A 37 -13.72 30.17 -18.55
C LEU A 37 -14.82 29.37 -17.87
N SER A 38 -15.89 29.02 -18.58
CA SER A 38 -16.97 28.17 -18.07
C SER A 38 -16.45 26.81 -17.61
N PHE A 39 -15.57 26.17 -18.40
CA PHE A 39 -14.93 24.91 -18.02
C PHE A 39 -14.07 25.05 -16.76
N VAL A 40 -13.22 26.09 -16.69
CA VAL A 40 -12.34 26.35 -15.53
C VAL A 40 -13.16 26.65 -14.28
N VAL A 41 -14.21 27.45 -14.39
CA VAL A 41 -15.12 27.75 -13.27
C VAL A 41 -15.87 26.49 -12.84
N GLY A 42 -16.36 25.69 -13.78
CA GLY A 42 -17.00 24.40 -13.51
C GLY A 42 -16.06 23.43 -12.77
N LEU A 43 -14.81 23.30 -13.25
CA LEU A 43 -13.79 22.49 -12.61
C LEU A 43 -13.46 23.01 -11.19
N TYR A 44 -13.31 24.32 -11.04
CA TYR A 44 -13.10 24.95 -9.73
C TYR A 44 -14.27 24.68 -8.77
N CYS A 45 -15.51 24.79 -9.23
CA CYS A 45 -16.70 24.50 -8.44
C CYS A 45 -16.76 23.03 -8.02
N VAL A 46 -16.47 22.09 -8.93
CA VAL A 46 -16.38 20.66 -8.60
C VAL A 46 -15.28 20.41 -7.56
N LEU A 47 -14.07 20.92 -7.79
CA LEU A 47 -12.99 20.81 -6.83
C LEU A 47 -13.40 21.41 -5.48
N ARG A 48 -14.04 22.57 -5.43
CA ARG A 48 -14.50 23.17 -4.17
C ARG A 48 -15.60 22.36 -3.50
N LEU A 49 -16.62 21.93 -4.22
CA LEU A 49 -17.74 21.16 -3.66
C LEU A 49 -17.28 19.83 -3.09
N PHE A 50 -16.38 19.12 -3.79
CA PHE A 50 -15.89 17.82 -3.36
C PHE A 50 -14.66 17.90 -2.43
N ASN A 51 -13.96 19.05 -2.37
CA ASN A 51 -12.81 19.29 -1.46
C ASN A 51 -13.17 20.18 -0.25
N HIS A 52 -14.45 20.51 -0.01
CA HIS A 52 -14.88 21.34 1.12
C HIS A 52 -14.93 20.55 2.44
N SER A 53 -15.02 19.23 2.38
CA SER A 53 -14.85 18.40 3.56
C SER A 53 -13.39 18.48 4.00
N LYS A 54 -13.12 19.14 5.13
CA LYS A 54 -11.80 19.16 5.76
C LYS A 54 -11.26 17.75 6.09
N ASP A 55 -12.09 16.71 5.94
CA ASP A 55 -11.77 15.31 6.22
C ASP A 55 -11.64 14.44 4.96
N HIS A 56 -11.91 14.98 3.76
CA HIS A 56 -11.78 14.25 2.50
C HIS A 56 -10.89 15.01 1.52
N ASN A 57 -9.59 14.74 1.58
CA ASN A 57 -8.71 15.10 0.49
C ASN A 57 -9.12 14.26 -0.74
N LEU A 58 -9.60 14.90 -1.81
CA LEU A 58 -9.94 14.24 -3.09
C LEU A 58 -8.80 13.40 -3.69
N PHE A 59 -7.55 13.69 -3.28
CA PHE A 59 -6.34 12.99 -3.68
C PHE A 59 -5.47 12.58 -2.47
N GLY A 60 -5.96 12.78 -1.24
CA GLY A 60 -5.12 12.58 -0.06
C GLY A 60 -5.44 11.25 0.56
N GLU A 61 -4.48 10.35 0.42
CA GLU A 61 -4.24 9.29 1.39
C GLU A 61 -4.38 9.89 2.80
N GLU A 62 -5.38 9.45 3.54
CA GLU A 62 -5.41 9.64 4.98
C GLU A 62 -4.09 9.08 5.50
N ARG A 63 -3.30 9.88 6.22
CA ARG A 63 -2.00 9.40 6.74
C ARG A 63 -2.26 8.08 7.48
N PRO A 64 -1.48 7.01 7.24
CA PRO A 64 -1.74 5.69 7.83
C PRO A 64 -1.95 5.76 9.36
N GLU A 65 -1.19 6.61 10.03
CA GLU A 65 -1.31 6.87 11.47
C GLU A 65 -2.69 7.40 11.90
N VAL A 66 -3.26 8.31 11.12
CA VAL A 66 -4.59 8.90 11.37
C VAL A 66 -5.67 7.85 11.12
N HIS A 67 -5.51 7.07 10.06
CA HIS A 67 -6.42 5.97 9.73
C HIS A 67 -6.45 4.91 10.83
N VAL A 68 -5.29 4.42 11.28
CA VAL A 68 -5.16 3.46 12.38
C VAL A 68 -5.76 4.01 13.67
N ARG A 69 -5.49 5.28 14.00
CA ARG A 69 -6.07 5.93 15.18
C ARG A 69 -7.60 5.96 15.10
N ARG A 70 -8.15 6.32 13.94
CA ARG A 70 -9.60 6.34 13.70
C ARG A 70 -10.21 4.95 13.83
N LEU A 71 -9.59 3.91 13.27
CA LEU A 71 -10.03 2.52 13.43
C LEU A 71 -10.04 2.10 14.91
N ARG A 72 -9.02 2.50 15.68
CA ARG A 72 -8.95 2.26 17.13
C ARG A 72 -10.09 2.97 17.88
N GLU A 73 -10.33 4.24 17.59
CA GLU A 73 -11.40 5.04 18.20
C GLU A 73 -12.79 4.48 17.89
N LEU A 74 -12.98 3.91 16.69
CA LEU A 74 -14.22 3.25 16.28
C LEU A 74 -14.38 1.81 16.81
N GLY A 75 -13.40 1.29 17.58
CA GLY A 75 -13.42 -0.09 18.06
C GLY A 75 -13.32 -1.14 16.94
N MET A 76 -12.84 -0.72 15.76
CA MET A 76 -12.68 -1.57 14.58
C MET A 76 -11.26 -2.11 14.45
N LEU A 77 -10.40 -1.86 15.44
CA LEU A 77 -9.04 -2.38 15.50
C LEU A 77 -8.95 -3.50 16.53
N VAL A 78 -8.41 -4.64 16.12
CA VAL A 78 -8.02 -5.73 17.00
C VAL A 78 -6.52 -5.69 17.13
N GLU A 79 -6.02 -5.55 18.36
CA GLU A 79 -4.59 -5.58 18.63
C GLU A 79 -4.19 -6.95 19.17
N SER A 80 -3.22 -7.58 18.52
CA SER A 80 -2.67 -8.86 18.92
C SER A 80 -1.19 -8.68 19.30
N GLU A 81 -0.87 -8.95 20.56
CA GLU A 81 0.53 -8.99 21.01
C GLU A 81 1.19 -10.27 20.51
N CYS A 82 2.34 -10.13 19.85
CA CYS A 82 3.18 -11.22 19.40
C CYS A 82 4.52 -11.16 20.14
N ARG A 83 4.90 -12.29 20.73
CA ARG A 83 6.22 -12.49 21.34
C ARG A 83 7.01 -13.46 20.49
N VAL A 84 8.18 -13.04 20.04
CA VAL A 84 9.00 -13.79 19.10
C VAL A 84 10.10 -14.49 19.88
N ARG A 85 10.17 -15.80 19.71
CA ARG A 85 11.22 -16.62 20.31
C ARG A 85 12.48 -16.63 19.45
N ARG A 86 12.29 -16.73 18.13
CA ARG A 86 13.34 -16.73 17.12
C ARG A 86 12.75 -16.38 15.76
N ALA A 87 13.62 -15.97 14.86
CA ALA A 87 13.23 -15.64 13.49
C ALA A 87 14.37 -15.93 12.53
N PHE A 88 14.04 -16.18 11.27
CA PHE A 88 14.98 -16.11 10.16
C PHE A 88 14.48 -15.14 9.09
N ALA A 89 15.42 -14.59 8.33
CA ALA A 89 15.14 -13.71 7.21
C ALA A 89 15.23 -14.48 5.89
N VAL A 90 14.45 -14.08 4.91
CA VAL A 90 14.55 -14.49 3.50
C VAL A 90 14.80 -13.21 2.70
N GLU A 91 15.87 -13.16 1.93
CA GLU A 91 16.13 -12.00 1.07
C GLU A 91 15.06 -11.92 -0.03
N SER A 92 14.56 -10.74 -0.36
CA SER A 92 13.77 -10.51 -1.57
C SER A 92 14.45 -9.42 -2.38
N ASP A 93 14.56 -9.64 -3.68
CA ASP A 93 15.25 -8.72 -4.60
C ASP A 93 14.51 -7.37 -4.73
N ASN A 94 13.19 -7.35 -4.50
CA ASN A 94 12.34 -6.20 -4.79
C ASN A 94 11.68 -5.55 -3.56
N GLU A 95 11.35 -6.32 -2.53
CA GLU A 95 10.46 -5.85 -1.44
C GLU A 95 11.14 -5.65 -0.08
N GLY A 96 12.44 -5.95 0.04
CA GLY A 96 13.17 -5.97 1.31
C GLY A 96 13.21 -7.37 1.94
N SER A 97 13.79 -7.52 3.14
CA SER A 97 13.85 -8.86 3.73
C SER A 97 12.46 -9.29 4.22
N GLN A 98 12.10 -10.53 3.93
CA GLN A 98 10.91 -11.18 4.48
C GLN A 98 11.33 -11.93 5.75
N TYR A 99 10.43 -12.09 6.71
CA TYR A 99 10.73 -12.75 7.97
C TYR A 99 9.76 -13.86 8.29
N VAL A 100 10.29 -14.95 8.80
CA VAL A 100 9.52 -16.01 9.45
C VAL A 100 9.85 -15.97 10.93
N CYS A 101 8.85 -15.68 11.75
CA CYS A 101 8.96 -15.55 13.20
C CYS A 101 8.25 -16.72 13.88
N GLU A 102 8.96 -17.46 14.72
CA GLU A 102 8.33 -18.40 15.65
C GLU A 102 7.90 -17.64 16.90
N LEU A 103 6.61 -17.73 17.23
CA LEU A 103 6.03 -17.09 18.40
C LEU A 103 6.15 -18.00 19.64
N ASP A 104 6.01 -17.42 20.84
CA ASP A 104 6.05 -18.16 22.11
C ASP A 104 5.01 -19.29 22.20
N ASP A 105 3.89 -19.18 21.49
CA ASP A 105 2.84 -20.21 21.40
C ASP A 105 3.19 -21.35 20.42
N GLY A 106 4.37 -21.31 19.80
CA GLY A 106 4.84 -22.27 18.79
C GLY A 106 4.27 -22.03 17.40
N SER A 107 3.39 -21.04 17.22
CA SER A 107 2.88 -20.67 15.90
C SER A 107 3.93 -19.90 15.09
N CYS A 108 3.77 -19.92 13.77
CA CYS A 108 4.67 -19.22 12.86
C CYS A 108 3.95 -18.05 12.18
N LEU A 109 4.60 -16.90 12.19
CA LEU A 109 4.15 -15.70 11.50
C LEU A 109 5.12 -15.36 10.38
N LEU A 110 4.58 -15.17 9.19
CA LEU A 110 5.29 -14.77 8.00
C LEU A 110 4.98 -13.29 7.74
N LEU A 111 6.03 -12.49 7.62
CA LEU A 111 5.97 -11.04 7.51
C LEU A 111 6.75 -10.60 6.26
N ARG A 112 6.11 -9.80 5.41
CA ARG A 112 6.72 -9.16 4.24
C ARG A 112 6.10 -7.80 3.93
N GLY A 113 6.68 -7.10 2.97
CA GLY A 113 6.10 -5.90 2.37
C GLY A 113 6.28 -4.63 3.20
N GLN A 114 5.36 -3.69 3.02
CA GLN A 114 5.54 -2.29 3.42
C GLN A 114 5.68 -2.08 4.94
N PHE A 115 5.09 -2.97 5.75
CA PHE A 115 5.15 -2.85 7.22
C PHE A 115 6.56 -2.99 7.79
N LEU A 116 7.48 -3.60 7.04
CA LEU A 116 8.87 -3.77 7.45
C LEU A 116 9.74 -2.60 7.02
N TRP A 117 9.33 -1.81 6.03
CA TRP A 117 10.16 -0.72 5.48
C TRP A 117 10.52 0.32 6.53
N ASP A 118 9.59 0.69 7.41
CA ASP A 118 9.82 1.63 8.51
C ASP A 118 10.86 1.12 9.54
N TYR A 119 11.05 -0.21 9.61
CA TYR A 119 11.96 -0.87 10.54
C TYR A 119 13.29 -1.30 9.90
N GLU A 120 13.32 -1.51 8.59
CA GLU A 120 14.51 -1.91 7.85
C GLU A 120 15.25 -0.74 7.21
N HIS A 121 14.50 0.20 6.62
CA HIS A 121 14.99 1.30 5.79
C HIS A 121 15.00 2.61 6.58
N SER A 122 15.79 2.70 7.65
CA SER A 122 16.05 4.02 8.23
C SER A 122 17.14 4.72 7.40
N TRP A 123 16.75 5.74 6.64
CA TRP A 123 17.67 6.76 6.11
C TRP A 123 18.33 7.56 7.27
N THR A 124 17.83 7.35 8.49
CA THR A 124 18.09 8.11 9.70
C THR A 124 18.75 7.26 10.79
N ARG A 125 19.97 6.73 10.57
CA ARG A 125 20.95 6.24 11.59
C ARG A 125 20.48 5.31 12.73
N ARG A 126 19.21 4.90 12.80
CA ARG A 126 18.64 4.04 13.83
C ARG A 126 18.45 2.69 13.16
N GLY A 127 19.54 1.92 13.11
CA GLY A 127 19.68 0.67 12.35
C GLY A 127 18.51 -0.31 12.48
N ARG A 128 18.53 -1.35 11.62
CA ARG A 128 17.48 -2.37 11.48
C ARG A 128 16.85 -2.74 12.83
N ARG A 129 15.53 -2.57 12.92
CA ARG A 129 14.73 -2.75 14.16
C ARG A 129 13.92 -4.05 14.18
N PHE A 130 14.01 -4.83 13.12
CA PHE A 130 13.32 -6.10 12.95
C PHE A 130 14.35 -7.19 12.57
N PRO A 131 14.22 -8.43 13.07
CA PRO A 131 13.17 -8.94 13.96
C PRO A 131 13.26 -8.37 15.39
N ASN A 132 12.14 -8.42 16.10
CA ASN A 132 11.98 -7.81 17.41
C ASN A 132 11.34 -8.80 18.40
N THR A 133 11.84 -8.85 19.63
CA THR A 133 11.38 -9.80 20.66
C THR A 133 9.88 -9.69 20.96
N ARG A 134 9.30 -8.49 20.76
CA ARG A 134 7.86 -8.27 20.93
C ARG A 134 7.36 -7.19 19.99
N PHE A 135 6.21 -7.44 19.37
CA PHE A 135 5.49 -6.43 18.59
C PHE A 135 3.97 -6.61 18.74
N VAL A 136 3.22 -5.59 18.33
CA VAL A 136 1.77 -5.62 18.25
C VAL A 136 1.37 -5.56 16.79
N LEU A 137 0.59 -6.55 16.36
CA LEU A 137 -0.14 -6.49 15.10
C LEU A 137 -1.45 -5.76 15.33
N GLN A 138 -1.71 -4.78 14.48
CA GLN A 138 -2.96 -4.04 14.44
C GLN A 138 -3.75 -4.56 13.25
N GLU A 139 -4.86 -5.24 13.52
CA GLU A 139 -5.72 -5.84 12.50
C GLU A 139 -7.04 -5.08 12.44
N ALA A 140 -7.55 -4.85 11.23
CA ALA A 140 -8.95 -4.45 11.08
C ALA A 140 -9.86 -5.59 11.56
N ALA A 141 -10.93 -5.27 12.27
CA ALA A 141 -11.81 -6.26 12.86
C ALA A 141 -12.51 -7.12 11.79
N ARG A 142 -12.91 -6.50 10.67
CA ARG A 142 -13.52 -7.15 9.49
C ARG A 142 -13.32 -6.31 8.21
N PRO A 143 -12.80 -6.90 7.11
CA PRO A 143 -12.09 -8.18 7.05
C PRO A 143 -10.83 -8.15 7.93
N ARG A 144 -10.35 -9.31 8.40
CA ARG A 144 -9.13 -9.39 9.21
C ARG A 144 -7.89 -9.26 8.34
N TYR A 145 -7.47 -8.02 8.11
CA TYR A 145 -6.19 -7.70 7.48
C TYR A 145 -5.36 -6.82 8.41
N VAL A 146 -4.04 -6.94 8.33
CA VAL A 146 -3.13 -6.11 9.11
C VAL A 146 -3.11 -4.71 8.53
N VAL A 147 -3.26 -3.72 9.41
CA VAL A 147 -3.18 -2.28 9.09
C VAL A 147 -1.95 -1.62 9.69
N GLY A 148 -1.24 -2.31 10.60
CA GLY A 148 -0.04 -1.78 11.22
C GLY A 148 0.73 -2.82 12.04
N LEU A 149 2.02 -2.55 12.19
CA LEU A 149 2.94 -3.30 13.04
C LEU A 149 3.67 -2.31 13.94
N VAL A 150 3.66 -2.56 15.25
CA VAL A 150 4.35 -1.72 16.24
C VAL A 150 5.36 -2.57 17.02
N CYS A 151 6.65 -2.35 16.79
CA CYS A 151 7.70 -3.00 17.59
C CYS A 151 7.75 -2.39 19.00
N LEU A 152 7.68 -3.24 20.03
CA LEU A 152 7.69 -2.84 21.44
C LEU A 152 8.89 -3.37 22.22
N GLY A 153 9.53 -4.44 21.74
CA GLY A 153 10.66 -5.08 22.39
C GLY A 153 12.01 -4.63 21.83
N GLU A 154 13.03 -5.40 22.19
CA GLU A 154 14.39 -5.22 21.69
C GLU A 154 14.56 -5.91 20.33
N PRO A 155 15.22 -5.24 19.36
CA PRO A 155 15.61 -5.87 18.10
C PRO A 155 16.66 -6.95 18.37
N PHE A 156 16.64 -8.02 17.58
CA PHE A 156 17.64 -9.08 17.63
C PHE A 156 18.04 -9.51 16.22
N GLU A 157 19.18 -10.17 16.08
CA GLU A 157 19.64 -10.68 14.78
C GLU A 157 18.88 -11.95 14.40
N PRO A 158 18.42 -12.10 13.15
CA PRO A 158 17.81 -13.35 12.71
C PRO A 158 18.83 -14.49 12.80
N GLU A 159 18.35 -15.70 13.12
CA GLU A 159 19.20 -16.89 13.27
C GLU A 159 19.95 -17.25 11.98
N LEU A 160 19.33 -16.94 10.84
CA LEU A 160 19.91 -17.07 9.51
C LEU A 160 19.24 -16.12 8.54
N VAL A 161 19.94 -15.88 7.44
CA VAL A 161 19.42 -15.19 6.26
C VAL A 161 19.45 -16.20 5.11
N ALA A 162 18.29 -16.63 4.66
CA ALA A 162 18.12 -17.50 3.51
C ALA A 162 18.10 -16.66 2.22
N PRO A 163 18.64 -17.18 1.11
CA PRO A 163 18.51 -16.51 -0.18
C PRO A 163 17.04 -16.44 -0.59
N GLY A 164 16.70 -15.41 -1.36
CA GLY A 164 15.38 -15.27 -1.96
C GLY A 164 15.04 -16.35 -2.97
N PHE A 165 13.75 -16.49 -3.24
CA PHE A 165 13.25 -17.36 -4.29
C PHE A 165 13.69 -16.81 -5.65
N THR A 166 14.60 -17.51 -6.33
CA THR A 166 15.03 -17.16 -7.68
C THR A 166 14.22 -17.96 -8.69
N GLY A 167 13.11 -17.39 -9.16
CA GLY A 167 12.47 -17.78 -10.42
C GLY A 167 11.09 -18.42 -10.35
N ASP A 168 10.57 -18.79 -9.17
CA ASP A 168 9.20 -19.30 -9.04
C ASP A 168 8.42 -18.48 -8.01
N GLU A 169 7.69 -17.47 -8.49
CA GLU A 169 6.81 -16.63 -7.67
C GLU A 169 5.73 -17.46 -6.95
N SER A 170 5.44 -18.70 -7.39
CA SER A 170 4.41 -19.53 -6.78
C SER A 170 4.75 -19.95 -5.34
N ILE A 171 6.03 -20.16 -5.03
CA ILE A 171 6.47 -20.56 -3.67
C ILE A 171 6.37 -19.37 -2.72
N ASP A 172 6.82 -18.19 -3.16
CA ASP A 172 6.66 -16.93 -2.41
C ASP A 172 5.17 -16.61 -2.18
N GLN A 173 4.32 -16.82 -3.19
CA GLN A 173 2.87 -16.62 -3.06
C GLN A 173 2.16 -17.68 -2.19
N GLU A 174 2.63 -18.93 -2.18
CA GLU A 174 2.09 -20.00 -1.33
C GLU A 174 2.44 -19.78 0.14
N LEU A 175 3.68 -19.38 0.42
CA LEU A 175 4.16 -19.14 1.78
C LEU A 175 3.63 -17.81 2.33
N PHE A 176 3.68 -16.73 1.54
CA PHE A 176 3.29 -15.40 1.97
C PHE A 176 1.96 -14.96 1.32
N VAL A 177 0.84 -15.49 1.81
CA VAL A 177 -0.50 -15.04 1.40
C VAL A 177 -0.81 -13.68 2.05
N GLY A 178 -0.40 -12.60 1.38
CA GLY A 178 -0.49 -11.22 1.88
C GLY A 178 0.81 -10.74 2.57
N GLU A 179 0.72 -9.62 3.27
CA GLU A 179 1.88 -9.01 3.96
C GLU A 179 2.16 -9.64 5.33
N VAL A 180 1.11 -10.16 5.99
CA VAL A 180 1.21 -10.84 7.28
C VAL A 180 0.34 -12.08 7.27
N THR A 181 0.95 -13.25 7.45
CA THR A 181 0.25 -14.54 7.36
C THR A 181 0.66 -15.43 8.52
N ARG A 182 -0.32 -16.05 9.20
CA ARG A 182 -0.04 -17.15 10.14
C ARG A 182 0.05 -18.46 9.35
N SER A 183 1.18 -19.15 9.45
CA SER A 183 1.34 -20.46 8.83
C SER A 183 0.87 -21.58 9.75
N ALA A 184 0.25 -22.59 9.14
CA ALA A 184 -0.06 -23.86 9.79
C ALA A 184 1.18 -24.77 9.90
N ARG A 185 2.24 -24.50 9.14
CA ARG A 185 3.49 -25.26 9.16
C ARG A 185 4.39 -24.78 10.32
N PRO A 186 5.09 -25.69 11.02
CA PRO A 186 6.00 -25.35 12.08
C PRO A 186 7.29 -24.70 11.55
N TYR A 187 7.98 -23.97 12.42
CA TYR A 187 9.16 -23.17 12.06
C TYR A 187 10.28 -23.99 11.42
N GLU A 188 10.60 -25.16 11.96
CA GLU A 188 11.69 -25.99 11.43
C GLU A 188 11.37 -26.57 10.06
N GLU A 189 10.09 -26.83 9.76
CA GLU A 189 9.68 -27.30 8.43
C GLU A 189 9.85 -26.20 7.40
N LEU A 190 9.39 -24.98 7.72
CA LEU A 190 9.58 -23.79 6.87
C LEU A 190 11.07 -23.50 6.65
N ARG A 191 11.86 -23.57 7.72
CA ARG A 191 13.31 -23.39 7.67
C ARG A 191 13.98 -24.45 6.80
N HIS A 192 13.63 -25.72 6.98
CA HIS A 192 14.22 -26.82 6.22
C HIS A 192 13.86 -26.71 4.74
N GLN A 193 12.60 -26.41 4.44
CA GLN A 193 12.11 -26.21 3.08
C GLN A 193 12.91 -25.11 2.38
N LEU A 194 13.04 -23.94 3.01
CA LEU A 194 13.75 -22.80 2.43
C LEU A 194 15.26 -23.00 2.28
N LEU A 195 15.88 -23.80 3.15
CA LEU A 195 17.31 -24.11 3.05
C LEU A 195 17.62 -25.19 2.01
N HIS A 196 16.68 -26.11 1.74
CA HIS A 196 16.90 -27.24 0.82
C HIS A 196 16.37 -26.98 -0.58
N GLU A 197 15.38 -26.10 -0.74
CA GLU A 197 14.96 -25.58 -2.04
C GLU A 197 16.01 -24.57 -2.56
N ARG A 198 17.22 -25.05 -2.84
CA ARG A 198 18.20 -24.32 -3.65
C ARG A 198 17.75 -24.39 -5.11
N PRO A 199 17.47 -23.28 -5.80
CA PRO A 199 17.50 -23.29 -7.24
C PRO A 199 18.95 -23.48 -7.69
N LEU A 200 19.14 -24.50 -8.52
CA LEU A 200 20.34 -24.70 -9.30
C LEU A 200 20.65 -23.40 -10.05
N ARG A 201 21.75 -22.73 -9.70
CA ARG A 201 22.38 -21.76 -10.59
C ARG A 201 22.84 -22.51 -11.84
N SER A 202 22.06 -22.44 -12.91
CA SER A 202 22.60 -22.52 -14.27
C SER A 202 22.64 -21.11 -14.84
N SER A 203 23.61 -20.32 -14.38
CA SER A 203 24.13 -19.20 -15.16
C SER A 203 25.56 -19.57 -15.54
N GLU A 204 25.69 -20.35 -16.61
CA GLU A 204 26.91 -20.27 -17.43
C GLU A 204 26.90 -18.93 -18.20
N PRO A 205 28.08 -18.36 -18.45
CA PRO A 205 28.28 -16.96 -18.88
C PRO A 205 27.73 -16.62 -20.27
#